data_AF-A0A024WIR1-F1
#
_entry.id   AF-A0A024WIR1-F1
#
_cell.length_a   1.000
_cell.length_b   1.000
_cell.length_c   1.000
_cell.angle_alpha   90.00
_cell.angle_beta   90.00
_cell.angle_gamma   90.00
#
_symmetry.space_group_name_H-M   'P 1'
#
loop_
_entity.id
_entity.type
_entity.pdbx_description
1 polymer ?
#
loop_
_entity_poly.entity_id
_entity_poly.type
_entity_poly.pdbx_seq_one_letter_code
_entity_poly.pdbx_strand_id
1 'polypeptide(L)'
;MYVTEEYLCQKFGKFGKVNSVKIMYPRKDEDKKKARISGFVCFENIEDAENAKDALDGVEMCGNIIRIGWSKAIPKFGYNTKNEISNYNMDKYNTYNNVNVNKKVIIIIPDDKKTKRIIDLLAKYVTEEGYSFEETIKEKEKDNPIFHFLFESSDLFYYYKWRVFSFAQGDSYKNWRTDPFHIFSNGYLYVPPAIEKKNKVYKKPKKEKHKKKKVKLAVLKFYKVGDDGKVFRLKRQCDNCAPGTLMASHFDRDYFLKKNKTNLEDISRIYYLYINLIYLLSDILYNCSNEFFSSWSYRKHIEDELPRIFYFLRKHIKKVDSKIKGKLFIDSLINIFNMWNCWAIYNSVFVNGLLCLLCNMKINYIDVNKSEEENDEENIDGHKIQYYDDIKRYPLSLRRNAYMYFKKNDDEINKLCLQRGLYYNEHFTKQKKIKYLLLYDNFCTNNNKIFLNSYVFQGDNNKNVTSHGESRDIQNKC
;
A
#
# COMPACT_ATOMS: atom_id res chain seq x y z
N MET A 1 -13.63 -38.16 6.51
CA MET A 1 -12.75 -37.06 6.98
C MET A 1 -13.35 -36.42 8.21
N TYR A 2 -12.59 -36.33 9.29
CA TYR A 2 -12.95 -35.58 10.49
C TYR A 2 -12.26 -34.21 10.47
N VAL A 3 -12.88 -33.20 11.10
CA VAL A 3 -12.29 -31.85 11.23
C VAL A 3 -11.22 -31.89 12.32
N THR A 4 -9.99 -31.52 11.99
CA THR A 4 -8.85 -31.43 12.94
C THR A 4 -8.48 -29.99 13.26
N GLU A 5 -7.83 -29.75 14.41
CA GLU A 5 -7.31 -28.42 14.74
C GLU A 5 -6.31 -27.90 13.70
N GLU A 6 -5.48 -28.76 13.11
CA GLU A 6 -4.54 -28.36 12.05
C GLU A 6 -5.26 -27.93 10.77
N TYR A 7 -6.30 -28.67 10.37
CA TYR A 7 -7.13 -28.31 9.24
C TYR A 7 -7.80 -26.95 9.43
N LEU A 8 -8.34 -26.70 10.63
CA LEU A 8 -8.90 -25.40 10.98
C LEU A 8 -7.82 -24.31 10.99
N CYS A 9 -6.64 -24.56 11.56
CA CYS A 9 -5.55 -23.59 11.55
C CYS A 9 -5.13 -23.21 10.12
N GLN A 10 -5.08 -24.17 9.20
CA GLN A 10 -4.79 -23.92 7.80
C GLN A 10 -5.88 -23.09 7.11
N LYS A 11 -7.17 -23.41 7.34
CA LYS A 11 -8.29 -22.70 6.72
C LYS A 11 -8.40 -21.27 7.24
N PHE A 12 -8.30 -21.08 8.55
CA PHE A 12 -8.42 -19.79 9.20
C PHE A 12 -7.15 -18.94 9.10
N GLY A 13 -5.97 -19.57 9.04
CA GLY A 13 -4.69 -18.87 8.88
C GLY A 13 -4.55 -18.07 7.57
N LYS A 14 -5.39 -18.36 6.57
CA LYS A 14 -5.46 -17.58 5.31
C LYS A 14 -5.91 -16.13 5.53
N PHE A 15 -6.61 -15.85 6.63
CA PHE A 15 -7.21 -14.54 6.91
C PHE A 15 -6.37 -13.69 7.86
N GLY A 16 -5.38 -14.29 8.54
CA GLY A 16 -4.48 -13.57 9.44
C GLY A 16 -3.87 -14.46 10.49
N LYS A 17 -3.13 -13.85 11.43
CA LYS A 17 -2.34 -14.61 12.40
C LYS A 17 -3.23 -15.27 13.44
N VAL A 18 -3.16 -16.59 13.50
CA VAL A 18 -3.92 -17.41 14.46
C VAL A 18 -3.03 -17.73 15.66
N ASN A 19 -3.45 -17.28 16.84
CA ASN A 19 -2.77 -17.51 18.11
C ASN A 19 -3.05 -18.91 18.68
N SER A 20 -4.26 -19.45 18.48
CA SER A 20 -4.58 -20.82 18.90
C SER A 20 -5.86 -21.35 18.25
N VAL A 21 -5.92 -22.66 18.02
CA VAL A 21 -7.13 -23.39 17.64
C VAL A 21 -7.44 -24.48 18.67
N LYS A 22 -8.72 -24.70 18.96
CA LYS A 22 -9.17 -25.74 19.90
C LYS A 22 -10.52 -26.32 19.48
N ILE A 23 -10.59 -27.63 19.24
CA ILE A 23 -11.86 -28.33 19.06
C ILE A 23 -12.35 -28.85 20.42
N MET A 24 -13.63 -28.64 20.70
CA MET A 24 -14.33 -29.12 21.87
C MET A 24 -15.02 -30.44 21.54
N TYR A 25 -14.29 -31.54 21.79
CA TYR A 25 -14.86 -32.88 21.67
C TYR A 25 -15.88 -33.14 22.80
N PRO A 26 -17.04 -33.74 22.50
CA PRO A 26 -18.09 -34.00 23.48
C PRO A 26 -17.58 -34.94 24.59
N ARG A 27 -17.63 -34.46 25.84
CA ARG A 27 -17.10 -35.19 27.01
C ARG A 27 -18.16 -36.03 27.74
N LYS A 28 -19.45 -35.77 27.52
CA LYS A 28 -20.58 -36.46 28.17
C LYS A 28 -21.39 -37.25 27.13
N ASP A 29 -22.01 -38.36 27.54
CA ASP A 29 -22.76 -39.25 26.64
C ASP A 29 -24.01 -38.59 26.02
N GLU A 30 -24.57 -37.55 26.66
CA GLU A 30 -25.63 -36.73 26.06
C GLU A 30 -25.13 -35.84 24.91
N ASP A 31 -23.88 -35.36 24.99
CA ASP A 31 -23.27 -34.52 23.94
C ASP A 31 -22.87 -35.37 22.73
N LYS A 32 -22.53 -36.65 22.95
CA LYS A 32 -22.29 -37.62 21.85
C LYS A 32 -23.55 -37.83 21.01
N LYS A 33 -24.75 -37.77 21.61
CA LYS A 33 -26.04 -37.89 20.89
C LYS A 33 -26.38 -36.67 20.03
N LYS A 34 -25.78 -35.49 20.28
CA LYS A 34 -26.07 -34.24 19.54
C LYS A 34 -25.20 -34.01 18.30
N ALA A 35 -24.18 -34.84 18.05
CA ALA A 35 -23.31 -34.85 16.85
C ALA A 35 -22.72 -33.50 16.39
N ARG A 36 -22.79 -32.43 17.18
CA ARG A 36 -22.27 -31.10 16.84
C ARG A 36 -20.94 -30.88 17.55
N ILE A 37 -19.87 -30.95 16.78
CA ILE A 37 -18.52 -30.60 17.21
C ILE A 37 -18.39 -29.07 17.13
N SER A 38 -17.95 -28.44 18.20
CA SER A 38 -17.68 -26.99 18.25
C SER A 38 -16.20 -26.73 18.47
N GLY A 39 -15.70 -25.56 18.09
CA GLY A 39 -14.29 -25.19 18.29
C GLY A 39 -14.09 -23.70 18.38
N PHE A 40 -12.93 -23.29 18.86
CA PHE A 40 -12.51 -21.90 18.98
C PHE A 40 -11.26 -21.65 18.14
N VAL A 41 -11.25 -20.54 17.41
CA VAL A 41 -10.09 -20.00 16.70
C VAL A 41 -9.83 -18.60 17.25
N CYS A 42 -8.61 -18.38 17.76
CA CYS A 42 -8.20 -17.09 18.30
C CYS A 42 -7.21 -16.44 17.33
N PHE A 43 -7.56 -15.25 16.82
CA PHE A 43 -6.66 -14.43 16.01
C PHE A 43 -5.91 -13.42 16.88
N GLU A 44 -4.78 -12.94 16.37
CA GLU A 44 -4.03 -11.84 16.97
C GLU A 44 -4.75 -10.49 16.84
N ASN A 45 -5.44 -10.29 15.71
CA ASN A 45 -6.18 -9.08 15.39
C ASN A 45 -7.67 -9.40 15.20
N ILE A 46 -8.51 -8.47 15.63
CA ILE A 46 -9.97 -8.59 15.50
C ILE A 46 -10.42 -8.51 14.03
N GLU A 47 -9.75 -7.69 13.22
CA GLU A 47 -10.01 -7.52 11.79
C GLU A 47 -9.81 -8.84 11.02
N ASP A 48 -8.74 -9.58 11.34
CA ASP A 48 -8.46 -10.89 10.75
C ASP A 48 -9.53 -11.91 11.12
N ALA A 49 -10.02 -11.87 12.36
CA ALA A 49 -11.12 -12.73 12.81
C ALA A 49 -12.45 -12.38 12.13
N GLU A 50 -12.70 -11.09 11.86
CA GLU A 50 -13.90 -10.61 11.17
C GLU A 50 -13.90 -11.08 9.72
N ASN A 51 -12.79 -10.87 9.02
CA ASN A 51 -12.60 -11.37 7.65
C ASN A 51 -12.76 -12.90 7.57
N ALA A 52 -12.19 -13.64 8.53
CA ALA A 52 -12.32 -15.09 8.58
C ALA A 52 -13.77 -15.53 8.81
N LYS A 53 -14.49 -14.84 9.70
CA LYS A 53 -15.90 -15.12 9.98
C LYS A 53 -16.76 -14.85 8.74
N ASP A 54 -16.62 -13.69 8.12
CA ASP A 54 -17.42 -13.31 6.94
C ASP A 54 -17.20 -14.24 5.75
N ALA A 55 -15.97 -14.76 5.59
CA ALA A 55 -15.62 -15.63 4.48
C ALA A 55 -15.91 -17.12 4.72
N LEU A 56 -15.91 -17.59 5.97
CA LEU A 56 -16.03 -19.00 6.30
C LEU A 56 -17.36 -19.38 6.96
N ASP A 57 -18.14 -18.42 7.48
CA ASP A 57 -19.44 -18.73 8.07
C ASP A 57 -20.41 -19.25 7.00
N GLY A 58 -21.01 -20.40 7.25
CA GLY A 58 -21.87 -21.09 6.29
C GLY A 58 -21.14 -21.88 5.20
N VAL A 59 -19.79 -21.92 5.19
CA VAL A 59 -19.01 -22.71 4.24
C VAL A 59 -19.03 -24.20 4.62
N GLU A 60 -19.11 -25.07 3.63
CA GLU A 60 -18.99 -26.51 3.83
C GLU A 60 -17.53 -26.93 4.09
N MET A 61 -17.27 -27.60 5.21
CA MET A 61 -15.98 -28.17 5.57
C MET A 61 -16.13 -29.64 5.97
N CYS A 62 -15.43 -30.53 5.26
CA CYS A 62 -15.49 -31.98 5.50
C CYS A 62 -16.93 -32.53 5.52
N GLY A 63 -17.78 -32.10 4.57
CA GLY A 63 -19.17 -32.53 4.45
C GLY A 63 -20.15 -31.86 5.41
N ASN A 64 -19.72 -30.87 6.20
CA ASN A 64 -20.56 -30.18 7.19
C ASN A 64 -20.50 -28.66 7.01
N ILE A 65 -21.66 -28.00 7.02
CA ILE A 65 -21.75 -26.54 7.02
C ILE A 65 -21.31 -26.02 8.39
N ILE A 66 -20.26 -25.20 8.43
CA ILE A 66 -19.79 -24.61 9.68
C ILE A 66 -20.59 -23.36 10.02
N ARG A 67 -20.73 -23.09 11.31
CA ARG A 67 -21.35 -21.87 11.84
C ARG A 67 -20.37 -21.17 12.76
N ILE A 68 -20.10 -19.89 12.51
CA ILE A 68 -19.06 -19.13 13.19
C ILE A 68 -19.69 -17.97 13.97
N GLY A 69 -19.46 -17.96 15.28
CA GLY A 69 -19.90 -16.90 16.20
C GLY A 69 -18.74 -16.23 16.91
N TRP A 70 -18.98 -15.03 17.43
CA TRP A 70 -18.00 -14.33 18.27
C TRP A 70 -17.91 -14.96 19.67
N SER A 71 -16.69 -15.04 20.21
CA SER A 71 -16.42 -15.48 21.58
C SER A 71 -15.70 -14.38 22.37
N LYS A 72 -15.56 -14.55 23.69
CA LYS A 72 -14.85 -13.59 24.55
C LYS A 72 -13.39 -13.48 24.10
N ALA A 73 -12.90 -12.25 23.98
CA ALA A 73 -11.49 -11.99 23.68
C ALA A 73 -10.59 -12.53 24.80
N ILE A 74 -9.49 -13.19 24.43
CA ILE A 74 -8.48 -13.64 25.37
C ILE A 74 -7.50 -12.46 25.59
N PRO A 75 -7.25 -12.03 26.84
CA PRO A 75 -6.30 -10.96 27.13
C PRO A 75 -4.90 -11.31 26.56
N LYS A 76 -4.25 -10.34 25.90
CA LYS A 76 -2.89 -10.52 25.39
C LYS A 76 -1.94 -10.68 26.59
N PHE A 77 -1.45 -11.90 26.84
CA PHE A 77 -0.33 -12.10 27.76
C PHE A 77 0.92 -11.46 27.14
N GLY A 78 1.27 -10.26 27.60
CA GLY A 78 2.56 -9.67 27.31
C GLY A 78 3.63 -10.52 27.99
N TYR A 79 4.45 -11.24 27.21
CA TYR A 79 5.63 -11.90 27.74
C TYR A 79 6.70 -10.85 28.03
N ASN A 80 6.58 -10.20 29.19
CA ASN A 80 7.69 -9.50 29.82
C ASN A 80 8.57 -10.54 30.51
N THR A 81 9.78 -10.72 29.98
CA THR A 81 10.87 -11.39 30.67
C THR A 81 11.23 -10.63 31.95
N LYS A 82 11.08 -11.35 33.08
CA LYS A 82 11.62 -11.13 34.45
C LYS A 82 10.65 -10.51 35.46
N ASN A 83 10.40 -11.33 36.48
CA ASN A 83 9.94 -11.05 37.84
C ASN A 83 8.58 -10.35 37.99
N GLU A 84 7.52 -11.16 38.16
CA GLU A 84 6.50 -11.01 39.22
C GLU A 84 5.51 -12.18 39.13
N ILE A 85 5.91 -13.31 39.73
CA ILE A 85 4.99 -14.34 40.20
C ILE A 85 4.66 -13.97 41.64
N SER A 86 3.62 -13.17 41.83
CA SER A 86 2.86 -13.15 43.09
C SER A 86 1.65 -12.24 42.95
N ASN A 87 0.49 -12.83 43.19
CA ASN A 87 -0.76 -12.19 43.59
C ASN A 87 -1.56 -11.44 42.52
N TYR A 88 -2.34 -12.18 41.74
CA TYR A 88 -3.76 -11.85 41.54
C TYR A 88 -4.58 -13.13 41.36
N ASN A 89 -5.23 -13.52 42.45
CA ASN A 89 -6.29 -14.52 42.66
C ASN A 89 -6.80 -15.30 41.45
N MET A 90 -6.17 -16.47 41.28
CA MET A 90 -6.81 -17.79 41.31
C MET A 90 -8.10 -17.78 42.14
N ASP A 91 -9.29 -18.03 41.55
CA ASP A 91 -10.49 -18.55 42.25
C ASP A 91 -11.76 -18.78 41.39
N LYS A 92 -11.67 -18.97 40.05
CA LYS A 92 -12.91 -19.36 39.32
C LYS A 92 -12.83 -20.27 38.10
N TYR A 93 -11.77 -21.06 37.94
CA TYR A 93 -11.76 -22.14 36.93
C TYR A 93 -11.01 -23.41 37.39
N ASN A 94 -11.17 -23.78 38.66
CA ASN A 94 -10.78 -25.10 39.16
C ASN A 94 -12.00 -26.03 39.20
N THR A 95 -12.42 -26.51 38.03
CA THR A 95 -13.14 -27.78 37.91
C THR A 95 -12.86 -28.34 36.51
N TYR A 96 -12.53 -29.63 36.43
CA TYR A 96 -12.05 -30.40 35.27
C TYR A 96 -10.53 -30.50 35.10
N ASN A 97 -9.90 -31.13 36.10
CA ASN A 97 -8.93 -32.23 35.96
C ASN A 97 -7.94 -32.19 34.77
N ASN A 98 -6.73 -31.74 35.10
CA ASN A 98 -5.43 -32.38 34.83
C ASN A 98 -5.35 -33.38 33.66
N VAL A 99 -4.73 -32.96 32.55
CA VAL A 99 -3.47 -33.55 32.02
C VAL A 99 -2.75 -32.48 31.15
N ASN A 100 -1.45 -32.28 31.39
CA ASN A 100 -0.45 -31.54 30.56
C ASN A 100 -0.50 -30.01 30.50
N VAL A 101 -0.31 -29.34 31.64
CA VAL A 101 0.26 -27.99 31.65
C VAL A 101 1.80 -28.14 31.58
N ASN A 102 2.44 -27.52 30.58
CA ASN A 102 3.89 -27.37 30.39
C ASN A 102 4.71 -28.57 29.83
N LYS A 103 4.42 -29.04 28.61
CA LYS A 103 5.50 -29.66 27.80
C LYS A 103 5.97 -28.67 26.73
N LYS A 104 7.25 -28.29 26.79
CA LYS A 104 7.92 -27.43 25.82
C LYS A 104 8.58 -28.31 24.76
N VAL A 105 8.35 -28.04 23.49
CA VAL A 105 9.00 -28.72 22.36
C VAL A 105 9.93 -27.75 21.68
N ILE A 106 11.23 -28.03 21.76
CA ILE A 106 12.25 -27.27 21.04
C ILE A 106 12.36 -27.86 19.65
N ILE A 107 12.15 -27.05 18.63
CA ILE A 107 12.21 -27.53 17.25
C ILE A 107 13.66 -27.70 16.83
N ILE A 108 14.04 -28.95 16.57
CA ILE A 108 15.36 -29.32 16.08
C ILE A 108 15.31 -29.37 14.55
N ILE A 109 16.23 -28.66 13.90
CA ILE A 109 16.36 -28.69 12.44
C ILE A 109 17.04 -30.02 12.07
N PRO A 110 16.51 -30.82 11.13
CA PRO A 110 17.14 -32.06 10.71
C PRO A 110 18.54 -31.83 10.15
N ASP A 111 19.53 -32.59 10.62
CA ASP A 111 20.92 -32.52 10.14
C ASP A 111 21.04 -32.95 8.67
N ASP A 112 20.29 -33.98 8.28
CA ASP A 112 20.24 -34.44 6.90
C ASP A 112 19.48 -33.43 6.01
N LYS A 113 20.21 -32.87 5.05
CA LYS A 113 19.70 -31.89 4.10
C LYS A 113 18.63 -32.47 3.18
N LYS A 114 18.66 -33.77 2.87
CA LYS A 114 17.64 -34.38 2.02
C LYS A 114 16.32 -34.50 2.79
N THR A 115 16.36 -35.08 3.98
CA THR A 115 15.22 -35.19 4.90
C THR A 115 14.59 -33.83 5.18
N LYS A 116 15.40 -32.82 5.51
CA LYS A 116 14.93 -31.45 5.69
C LYS A 116 14.16 -30.92 4.46
N ARG A 117 14.72 -31.07 3.25
CA ARG A 117 14.08 -30.59 2.01
C ARG A 117 12.76 -31.29 1.74
N ILE A 118 12.70 -32.60 2.00
CA ILE A 118 11.48 -33.39 1.81
C ILE A 118 10.40 -32.92 2.77
N ILE A 119 10.73 -32.76 4.05
CA ILE A 119 9.79 -32.25 5.06
C ILE A 119 9.32 -30.83 4.72
N ASP A 120 10.25 -29.93 4.35
CA ASP A 120 9.93 -28.55 3.97
C ASP A 120 9.03 -28.49 2.72
N LEU A 121 9.25 -29.38 1.75
CA LEU A 121 8.44 -29.44 0.52
C LEU A 121 7.05 -30.00 0.80
N LEU A 122 6.96 -31.09 1.56
CA LEU A 122 5.69 -31.68 1.97
C LEU A 122 4.87 -30.67 2.77
N ALA A 123 5.47 -30.01 3.76
CA ALA A 123 4.79 -29.02 4.57
C ALA A 123 4.22 -27.88 3.73
N LYS A 124 4.95 -27.41 2.72
CA LYS A 124 4.45 -26.38 1.80
C LYS A 124 3.24 -26.86 0.99
N TYR A 125 3.32 -28.04 0.39
CA TYR A 125 2.19 -28.60 -0.36
C TYR A 125 0.98 -28.84 0.53
N VAL A 126 1.18 -29.32 1.75
CA VAL A 126 0.10 -29.50 2.72
C VAL A 126 -0.55 -28.16 3.06
N THR A 127 0.23 -27.08 3.22
CA THR A 127 -0.32 -25.73 3.41
C THR A 127 -1.11 -25.21 2.21
N GLU A 128 -0.69 -25.52 0.98
CA GLU A 128 -1.37 -25.09 -0.26
C GLU A 128 -2.64 -25.90 -0.53
N GLU A 129 -2.53 -27.23 -0.49
CA GLU A 129 -3.57 -28.17 -0.95
C GLU A 129 -4.56 -28.56 0.15
N GLY A 130 -4.14 -28.63 1.41
CA GLY A 130 -5.02 -29.03 2.50
C GLY A 130 -4.57 -30.25 3.30
N TYR A 131 -5.24 -30.47 4.41
CA TYR A 131 -5.15 -31.71 5.19
C TYR A 131 -5.48 -32.98 4.36
N SER A 132 -6.41 -32.88 3.40
CA SER A 132 -6.75 -34.00 2.51
C SER A 132 -5.55 -34.51 1.71
N PHE A 133 -4.62 -33.61 1.36
CA PHE A 133 -3.37 -33.98 0.73
C PHE A 133 -2.43 -34.72 1.70
N GLU A 134 -2.30 -34.25 2.95
CA GLU A 134 -1.53 -34.95 3.99
C GLU A 134 -2.05 -36.37 4.21
N GLU A 135 -3.36 -36.56 4.29
CA GLU A 135 -4.01 -37.86 4.48
C GLU A 135 -3.72 -38.80 3.30
N THR A 136 -3.84 -38.28 2.07
CA THR A 136 -3.51 -39.05 0.85
C THR A 136 -2.05 -39.50 0.84
N ILE A 137 -1.11 -38.64 1.27
CA ILE A 137 0.31 -39.00 1.37
C ILE A 137 0.52 -40.05 2.46
N LYS A 138 -0.13 -39.92 3.62
CA LYS A 138 -0.05 -40.93 4.69
C LYS A 138 -0.56 -42.30 4.25
N GLU A 139 -1.61 -42.35 3.44
CA GLU A 139 -2.13 -43.62 2.90
C GLU A 139 -1.18 -44.23 1.87
N LYS A 140 -0.71 -43.44 0.90
CA LYS A 140 0.12 -43.93 -0.22
C LYS A 140 1.56 -44.25 0.17
N GLU A 141 2.12 -43.51 1.13
CA GLU A 141 3.53 -43.59 1.50
C GLU A 141 3.73 -44.22 2.89
N LYS A 142 2.75 -44.98 3.38
CA LYS A 142 2.79 -45.62 4.71
C LYS A 142 4.02 -46.51 4.91
N ASP A 143 4.39 -47.26 3.88
CA ASP A 143 5.51 -48.20 3.91
C ASP A 143 6.84 -47.55 3.49
N ASN A 144 6.82 -46.25 3.13
CA ASN A 144 8.02 -45.54 2.70
C ASN A 144 8.78 -44.97 3.91
N PRO A 145 10.04 -45.40 4.15
CA PRO A 145 10.82 -44.94 5.30
C PRO A 145 11.09 -43.43 5.28
N ILE A 146 11.07 -42.79 4.11
CA ILE A 146 11.25 -41.34 3.96
C ILE A 146 10.13 -40.56 4.65
N PHE A 147 8.91 -41.09 4.67
CA PHE A 147 7.72 -40.45 5.25
C PHE A 147 7.38 -40.96 6.64
N HIS A 148 8.23 -41.79 7.24
CA HIS A 148 7.99 -42.37 8.56
C HIS A 148 7.75 -41.31 9.65
N PHE A 149 8.35 -40.11 9.48
CA PHE A 149 8.12 -38.96 10.36
C PHE A 149 6.66 -38.51 10.44
N LEU A 150 5.77 -38.93 9.53
CA LEU A 150 4.34 -38.61 9.60
C LEU A 150 3.57 -39.46 10.61
N PHE A 151 4.15 -40.58 11.06
CA PHE A 151 3.46 -41.60 11.85
C PHE A 151 3.98 -41.72 13.29
N GLU A 152 5.25 -41.36 13.53
CA GLU A 152 5.87 -41.42 14.86
C GLU A 152 6.09 -40.02 15.44
N SER A 153 5.85 -39.85 16.75
CA SER A 153 6.08 -38.59 17.49
C SER A 153 7.57 -38.33 17.74
N SER A 154 8.32 -38.14 16.66
CA SER A 154 9.77 -37.87 16.63
C SER A 154 10.09 -36.37 16.49
N ASP A 155 11.36 -35.99 16.62
CA ASP A 155 11.80 -34.61 16.35
C ASP A 155 11.48 -34.16 14.92
N LEU A 156 11.56 -35.09 13.95
CA LEU A 156 11.18 -34.82 12.55
C LEU A 156 9.68 -34.53 12.41
N PHE A 157 8.84 -35.23 13.18
CA PHE A 157 7.41 -34.97 13.22
C PHE A 157 7.11 -33.56 13.77
N TYR A 158 7.75 -33.17 14.86
CA TYR A 158 7.57 -31.83 15.42
C TYR A 158 8.13 -30.73 14.51
N TYR A 159 9.26 -30.98 13.83
CA TYR A 159 9.77 -30.09 12.78
C TYR A 159 8.78 -29.94 11.64
N TYR A 160 8.21 -31.04 11.13
CA TYR A 160 7.17 -31.03 10.10
C TYR A 160 5.94 -30.21 10.52
N LYS A 161 5.37 -30.50 11.69
CA LYS A 161 4.19 -29.78 12.23
C LYS A 161 4.46 -28.28 12.37
N TRP A 162 5.64 -27.92 12.87
CA TRP A 162 6.06 -26.52 12.93
C TRP A 162 6.17 -25.88 11.54
N ARG A 163 6.73 -26.57 10.54
CA ARG A 163 6.81 -26.04 9.16
C ARG A 163 5.45 -25.80 8.53
N VAL A 164 4.50 -26.72 8.70
CA VAL A 164 3.12 -26.55 8.21
C VAL A 164 2.50 -25.29 8.83
N PHE A 165 2.64 -25.12 10.15
CA PHE A 165 2.16 -23.93 10.84
C PHE A 165 2.87 -22.66 10.35
N SER A 166 4.21 -22.68 10.29
CA SER A 166 5.03 -21.55 9.85
C SER A 166 4.63 -21.07 8.46
N PHE A 167 4.46 -21.99 7.48
CA PHE A 167 4.00 -21.66 6.13
C PHE A 167 2.56 -21.17 6.10
N ALA A 168 1.64 -21.80 6.84
CA ALA A 168 0.24 -21.38 6.90
C ALA A 168 0.09 -19.95 7.41
N GLN A 169 1.06 -19.50 8.20
CA GLN A 169 1.12 -18.15 8.74
C GLN A 169 1.96 -17.19 7.88
N GLY A 170 2.44 -17.60 6.70
CA GLY A 170 3.16 -16.75 5.73
C GLY A 170 4.68 -16.70 5.86
N ASP A 171 5.31 -17.53 6.71
CA ASP A 171 6.77 -17.59 6.77
C ASP A 171 7.37 -18.26 5.53
N SER A 172 8.68 -18.07 5.32
CA SER A 172 9.43 -18.64 4.18
C SER A 172 10.36 -19.79 4.60
N TYR A 173 11.08 -20.37 3.64
CA TYR A 173 12.12 -21.38 3.88
C TYR A 173 13.35 -20.87 4.66
N LYS A 174 13.61 -19.57 4.63
CA LYS A 174 14.86 -18.97 5.19
C LYS A 174 14.60 -17.96 6.29
N ASN A 175 13.38 -17.46 6.38
CA ASN A 175 12.98 -16.43 7.32
C ASN A 175 11.64 -16.85 7.91
N TRP A 176 11.60 -17.00 9.23
CA TRP A 176 10.45 -17.48 10.00
C TRP A 176 10.43 -16.79 11.37
N ARG A 177 9.29 -16.86 12.06
CA ARG A 177 9.15 -16.32 13.42
C ARG A 177 9.88 -17.17 14.44
N THR A 178 10.53 -16.50 15.39
CA THR A 178 11.32 -17.14 16.46
C THR A 178 10.65 -17.09 17.83
N ASP A 179 9.55 -16.35 17.97
CA ASP A 179 8.82 -16.28 19.22
C ASP A 179 8.17 -17.63 19.55
N PRO A 180 8.30 -18.13 20.80
CA PRO A 180 7.60 -19.33 21.24
C PRO A 180 6.09 -19.18 21.10
N PHE A 181 5.42 -20.25 20.65
CA PHE A 181 3.97 -20.22 20.46
C PHE A 181 3.33 -21.57 20.73
N HIS A 182 2.02 -21.55 20.99
CA HIS A 182 1.22 -22.75 21.08
C HIS A 182 0.44 -22.94 19.78
N ILE A 183 0.56 -24.10 19.15
CA ILE A 183 -0.35 -24.45 18.04
C ILE A 183 -1.78 -24.69 18.60
N PHE A 184 -1.85 -25.27 19.80
CA PHE A 184 -3.10 -25.64 20.49
C PHE A 184 -3.17 -24.99 21.87
N SER A 185 -4.31 -24.47 22.31
CA SER A 185 -4.44 -23.72 23.57
C SER A 185 -4.06 -24.50 24.85
N ASN A 186 -4.03 -25.83 24.78
CA ASN A 186 -3.56 -26.73 25.84
C ASN A 186 -2.44 -27.68 25.36
N GLY A 187 -1.79 -27.34 24.25
CA GLY A 187 -0.76 -28.16 23.62
C GLY A 187 0.65 -27.73 23.98
N TYR A 188 1.62 -28.40 23.34
CA TYR A 188 3.03 -28.09 23.51
C TYR A 188 3.35 -26.63 23.19
N LEU A 189 4.24 -26.02 23.98
CA LEU A 189 4.86 -24.74 23.63
C LEU A 189 5.99 -25.03 22.62
N TYR A 190 5.75 -24.69 21.36
CA TYR A 190 6.73 -24.82 20.29
C TYR A 190 7.73 -23.67 20.38
N VAL A 191 9.01 -24.00 20.44
CA VAL A 191 10.10 -23.03 20.37
C VAL A 191 10.79 -23.19 19.02
N PRO A 192 10.56 -22.27 18.08
CA PRO A 192 11.19 -22.31 16.76
C PRO A 192 12.72 -22.22 16.86
N PRO A 193 13.46 -22.78 15.89
CA PRO A 193 14.90 -22.67 15.88
C PRO A 193 15.32 -21.23 15.58
N ALA A 194 16.42 -20.79 16.19
CA ALA A 194 17.00 -19.49 15.89
C ALA A 194 17.46 -19.42 14.43
N ILE A 195 17.30 -18.25 13.80
CA ILE A 195 17.83 -18.03 12.45
C ILE A 195 19.35 -17.89 12.55
N GLU A 196 20.09 -18.84 11.97
CA GLU A 196 21.54 -18.72 11.81
C GLU A 196 21.88 -17.47 10.99
N LYS A 197 22.28 -16.40 11.66
CA LYS A 197 22.95 -15.26 11.02
C LYS A 197 24.32 -15.74 10.57
N LYS A 198 24.39 -16.33 9.37
CA LYS A 198 25.67 -16.51 8.69
C LYS A 198 26.25 -15.12 8.46
N ASN A 199 27.12 -14.68 9.37
CA ASN A 199 28.07 -13.62 9.09
C ASN A 199 28.68 -13.98 7.75
N LYS A 200 28.40 -13.16 6.73
CA LYS A 200 28.94 -13.39 5.39
C LYS A 200 30.45 -13.23 5.50
N VAL A 201 31.14 -14.31 5.82
CA VAL A 201 32.57 -14.44 5.57
C VAL A 201 32.65 -14.60 4.05
N TYR A 202 32.92 -13.47 3.39
CA TYR A 202 33.02 -13.40 1.94
C TYR A 202 34.19 -14.31 1.48
N LYS A 203 33.89 -15.57 1.16
CA LYS A 203 34.88 -16.54 0.62
C LYS A 203 35.32 -16.21 -0.81
N LYS A 204 34.58 -15.35 -1.51
CA LYS A 204 35.08 -14.69 -2.71
C LYS A 204 35.83 -13.45 -2.23
N PRO A 205 37.10 -13.22 -2.63
CA PRO A 205 37.73 -11.93 -2.37
C PRO A 205 36.73 -10.88 -2.82
N LYS A 206 36.40 -9.96 -1.90
CA LYS A 206 35.45 -8.88 -2.13
C LYS A 206 35.80 -8.33 -3.50
N LYS A 207 34.94 -8.55 -4.52
CA LYS A 207 35.23 -8.19 -5.91
C LYS A 207 35.78 -6.79 -5.86
N GLU A 208 37.07 -6.63 -6.16
CA GLU A 208 37.68 -5.31 -6.06
C GLU A 208 36.76 -4.40 -6.85
N LYS A 209 36.22 -3.38 -6.18
CA LYS A 209 35.35 -2.42 -6.86
C LYS A 209 36.17 -1.97 -8.06
N HIS A 210 35.65 -2.22 -9.27
CA HIS A 210 36.35 -1.82 -10.49
C HIS A 210 36.70 -0.34 -10.33
N LYS A 211 37.98 -0.04 -10.07
CA LYS A 211 38.44 1.33 -9.96
C LYS A 211 38.22 1.89 -11.35
N LYS A 212 37.21 2.74 -11.51
CA LYS A 212 36.93 3.41 -12.78
C LYS A 212 38.21 4.18 -13.13
N LYS A 213 39.04 3.62 -14.01
CA LYS A 213 40.18 4.34 -14.56
C LYS A 213 39.58 5.54 -15.27
N LYS A 214 39.90 6.74 -14.79
CA LYS A 214 39.45 7.99 -15.39
C LYS A 214 40.21 8.13 -16.71
N VAL A 215 39.66 7.55 -17.77
CA VAL A 215 40.22 7.67 -19.12
C VAL A 215 39.94 9.10 -19.57
N LYS A 216 40.99 9.92 -19.62
CA LYS A 216 40.89 11.27 -20.20
C LYS A 216 40.31 11.13 -21.61
N LEU A 217 39.32 11.97 -21.92
CA LEU A 217 38.70 12.04 -23.25
C LEU A 217 38.03 10.74 -23.73
N ALA A 218 37.49 9.91 -22.82
CA ALA A 218 36.73 8.71 -23.20
C ALA A 218 35.59 8.97 -24.21
N VAL A 219 35.06 10.20 -24.21
CA VAL A 219 34.04 10.69 -25.15
C VAL A 219 34.53 10.68 -26.60
N LEU A 220 35.84 10.89 -26.86
CA LEU A 220 36.41 10.85 -28.21
C LEU A 220 36.33 9.47 -28.86
N LYS A 221 36.16 8.38 -28.09
CA LYS A 221 35.93 7.04 -28.65
C LYS A 221 34.63 6.94 -29.47
N PHE A 222 33.71 7.90 -29.29
CA PHE A 222 32.46 7.97 -30.03
C PHE A 222 32.54 8.91 -31.25
N TYR A 223 33.73 9.42 -31.58
CA TYR A 223 33.96 10.31 -32.71
C TYR A 223 35.16 9.80 -33.53
N LYS A 224 35.09 9.94 -34.85
CA LYS A 224 36.18 9.65 -35.78
C LYS A 224 36.47 10.92 -36.56
N VAL A 225 37.73 11.34 -36.66
CA VAL A 225 38.12 12.44 -37.55
C VAL A 225 38.42 11.83 -38.93
N GLY A 226 37.75 12.33 -39.97
CA GLY A 226 38.07 11.97 -41.36
C GLY A 226 39.32 12.69 -41.83
N ASP A 227 39.88 12.22 -42.93
CA ASP A 227 41.14 12.74 -43.48
C ASP A 227 41.03 14.20 -43.98
N ASP A 228 39.80 14.71 -44.14
CA ASP A 228 39.46 16.10 -44.44
C ASP A 228 39.33 17.00 -43.19
N GLY A 229 39.65 16.46 -42.01
CA GLY A 229 39.54 17.16 -40.72
C GLY A 229 38.13 17.22 -40.13
N LYS A 230 37.12 16.61 -40.77
CA LYS A 230 35.75 16.60 -40.24
C LYS A 230 35.54 15.52 -39.19
N VAL A 231 34.82 15.86 -38.12
CA VAL A 231 34.55 14.96 -37.00
C VAL A 231 33.20 14.26 -37.19
N PHE A 232 33.23 12.94 -37.39
CA PHE A 232 32.06 12.07 -37.54
C PHE A 232 31.71 11.39 -36.21
N ARG A 233 30.46 11.53 -35.76
CA ARG A 233 29.96 10.85 -34.55
C ARG A 233 29.54 9.41 -34.88
N LEU A 234 30.07 8.43 -34.15
CA LEU A 234 29.90 7.00 -34.41
C LEU A 234 28.62 6.39 -33.79
N LYS A 235 27.94 7.09 -32.88
CA LYS A 235 26.66 6.64 -32.30
C LYS A 235 25.48 7.03 -33.20
N ARG A 236 24.62 6.06 -33.54
CA ARG A 236 23.33 6.31 -34.22
C ARG A 236 22.35 7.00 -33.25
N GLN A 237 21.68 8.05 -33.73
CA GLN A 237 20.62 8.76 -33.03
C GLN A 237 19.37 8.75 -33.94
N CYS A 238 18.18 8.70 -33.35
CA CYS A 238 16.92 8.78 -34.10
C CYS A 238 16.66 10.24 -34.48
N ASP A 239 16.28 10.50 -35.73
CA ASP A 239 16.03 11.86 -36.22
C ASP A 239 14.79 12.51 -35.58
N ASN A 240 13.85 11.69 -35.09
CA ASN A 240 12.61 12.14 -34.46
C ASN A 240 12.63 12.08 -32.93
N CYS A 241 13.73 11.67 -32.29
CA CYS A 241 13.78 11.50 -30.84
C CYS A 241 15.09 11.98 -30.21
N ALA A 242 14.98 12.52 -28.99
CA ALA A 242 16.13 12.96 -28.21
C ALA A 242 17.08 11.80 -27.85
N PRO A 243 18.38 12.07 -27.60
CA PRO A 243 19.33 11.04 -27.21
C PRO A 243 18.88 10.36 -25.90
N GLY A 244 18.71 9.04 -25.92
CA GLY A 244 18.27 8.25 -24.76
C GLY A 244 16.85 7.70 -24.86
N THR A 245 16.04 8.16 -25.81
CA THR A 245 14.68 7.64 -26.05
C THR A 245 14.67 6.18 -26.50
N LEU A 246 15.74 5.70 -27.16
CA LEU A 246 15.82 4.34 -27.68
C LEU A 246 15.78 3.25 -26.58
N MET A 247 16.21 3.57 -25.35
CA MET A 247 16.06 2.66 -24.19
C MET A 247 14.63 2.68 -23.62
N ALA A 248 13.86 3.74 -23.86
CA ALA A 248 12.47 3.88 -23.44
C ALA A 248 11.46 3.35 -24.48
N SER A 249 11.92 3.05 -25.70
CA SER A 249 11.16 2.45 -26.80
C SER A 249 11.52 0.97 -26.97
N HIS A 250 11.38 0.18 -25.90
CA HIS A 250 11.49 -1.28 -26.00
C HIS A 250 10.27 -1.85 -26.76
N PHE A 251 10.49 -2.91 -27.53
CA PHE A 251 9.54 -3.55 -28.46
C PHE A 251 8.15 -3.92 -27.86
N ASP A 252 8.03 -3.98 -26.53
CA ASP A 252 6.79 -4.35 -25.82
C ASP A 252 5.80 -3.20 -25.57
N ARG A 253 6.15 -1.95 -25.85
CA ARG A 253 5.29 -0.80 -25.46
C ARG A 253 4.11 -0.55 -26.40
N ASP A 254 4.32 -0.73 -27.71
CA ASP A 254 3.26 -0.49 -28.71
C ASP A 254 2.15 -1.55 -28.68
N TYR A 255 2.47 -2.76 -28.20
CA TYR A 255 1.48 -3.81 -27.95
C TYR A 255 0.54 -3.44 -26.79
N PHE A 256 1.06 -2.76 -25.75
CA PHE A 256 0.31 -2.41 -24.55
C PHE A 256 -0.67 -1.24 -24.76
N LEU A 257 -0.26 -0.22 -25.54
CA LEU A 257 -1.09 0.96 -25.79
C LEU A 257 -2.16 0.75 -26.86
N LYS A 258 -1.92 -0.09 -27.88
CA LYS A 258 -2.91 -0.36 -28.93
C LYS A 258 -4.01 -1.34 -28.52
N LYS A 259 -3.74 -2.31 -27.64
CA LYS A 259 -4.72 -3.35 -27.26
C LYS A 259 -5.73 -2.91 -26.20
N ASN A 260 -5.46 -1.84 -25.43
CA ASN A 260 -6.34 -1.35 -24.37
C ASN A 260 -7.36 -0.28 -24.82
N LYS A 261 -7.59 -0.13 -26.13
CA LYS A 261 -8.70 0.66 -26.68
C LYS A 261 -10.03 -0.11 -26.70
N THR A 262 -10.01 -1.42 -26.42
CA THR A 262 -11.17 -2.31 -26.48
C THR A 262 -11.20 -3.27 -25.29
N ASN A 263 -11.70 -2.79 -24.15
CA ASN A 263 -12.56 -3.49 -23.19
C ASN A 263 -12.59 -2.68 -21.90
N LEU A 264 -13.71 -1.98 -21.72
CA LEU A 264 -13.99 -0.98 -20.69
C LEU A 264 -14.60 -1.59 -19.42
N GLU A 265 -14.40 -2.89 -19.18
CA GLU A 265 -15.11 -3.64 -18.14
C GLU A 265 -14.34 -3.86 -16.84
N ASP A 266 -13.05 -3.49 -16.74
CA ASP A 266 -12.26 -3.69 -15.51
C ASP A 266 -11.62 -2.39 -14.98
N ILE A 267 -12.45 -1.55 -14.32
CA ILE A 267 -12.00 -0.33 -13.63
C ILE A 267 -10.94 -0.65 -12.54
N SER A 268 -11.01 -1.84 -11.91
CA SER A 268 -9.99 -2.30 -10.96
C SER A 268 -8.62 -2.52 -11.60
N ARG A 269 -8.53 -3.03 -12.83
CA ARG A 269 -7.25 -3.30 -13.51
C ARG A 269 -6.55 -2.01 -13.95
N ILE A 270 -7.32 -0.99 -14.33
CA ILE A 270 -6.82 0.34 -14.68
C ILE A 270 -6.24 1.05 -13.45
N TYR A 271 -6.89 0.91 -12.30
CA TYR A 271 -6.46 1.49 -11.04
C TYR A 271 -5.08 1.00 -10.58
N TYR A 272 -4.87 -0.34 -10.57
CA TYR A 272 -3.57 -0.92 -10.20
C TYR A 272 -2.48 -0.52 -11.20
N LEU A 273 -2.83 -0.31 -12.46
CA LEU A 273 -1.87 0.15 -13.45
C LEU A 273 -1.38 1.57 -13.16
N TYR A 274 -2.26 2.49 -12.77
CA TYR A 274 -1.87 3.86 -12.45
C TYR A 274 -1.06 3.95 -11.15
N ILE A 275 -1.41 3.21 -10.09
CA ILE A 275 -0.58 3.18 -8.87
C ILE A 275 0.81 2.61 -9.17
N ASN A 276 0.88 1.51 -9.94
CA ASN A 276 2.15 0.87 -10.32
C ASN A 276 2.99 1.80 -11.19
N LEU A 277 2.38 2.56 -12.10
CA LEU A 277 3.07 3.56 -12.89
C LEU A 277 3.67 4.67 -12.00
N ILE A 278 2.92 5.17 -11.02
CA ILE A 278 3.41 6.24 -10.13
C ILE A 278 4.52 5.71 -9.20
N TYR A 279 4.42 4.47 -8.71
CA TYR A 279 5.52 3.81 -7.99
C TYR A 279 6.76 3.64 -8.87
N LEU A 280 6.59 3.20 -10.12
CA LEU A 280 7.71 3.07 -11.06
C LEU A 280 8.35 4.43 -11.35
N LEU A 281 7.55 5.49 -11.57
CA LEU A 281 8.07 6.85 -11.72
C LEU A 281 8.83 7.30 -10.47
N SER A 282 8.32 6.99 -9.28
CA SER A 282 8.99 7.28 -8.01
C SER A 282 10.33 6.57 -7.88
N ASP A 283 10.41 5.29 -8.26
CA ASP A 283 11.67 4.52 -8.27
C ASP A 283 12.67 5.10 -9.27
N ILE A 284 12.21 5.48 -10.46
CA ILE A 284 13.05 6.16 -11.46
C ILE A 284 13.58 7.48 -10.87
N LEU A 285 12.72 8.29 -10.25
CA LEU A 285 13.10 9.57 -9.64
C LEU A 285 14.09 9.39 -8.48
N TYR A 286 13.88 8.39 -7.62
CA TYR A 286 14.81 8.03 -6.56
C TYR A 286 16.19 7.67 -7.13
N ASN A 287 16.22 6.83 -8.17
CA ASN A 287 17.49 6.46 -8.81
C ASN A 287 18.14 7.62 -9.56
N CYS A 288 17.34 8.54 -10.10
CA CYS A 288 17.81 9.77 -10.74
C CYS A 288 18.38 10.79 -9.74
N SER A 289 18.11 10.63 -8.44
CA SER A 289 18.71 11.46 -7.39
C SER A 289 20.17 11.08 -7.06
N ASN A 290 20.67 9.96 -7.60
CA ASN A 290 22.09 9.59 -7.51
C ASN A 290 22.95 10.33 -8.55
N GLU A 291 24.22 10.61 -8.23
CA GLU A 291 25.22 11.37 -9.02
C GLU A 291 25.64 10.69 -10.35
N PHE A 292 24.70 10.37 -11.24
CA PHE A 292 24.99 9.94 -12.60
C PHE A 292 24.69 11.06 -13.61
N PHE A 293 25.62 11.25 -14.55
CA PHE A 293 25.50 12.22 -15.64
C PHE A 293 24.25 11.89 -16.48
N SER A 294 23.41 12.90 -16.76
CA SER A 294 22.12 12.81 -17.49
C SER A 294 20.90 12.31 -16.72
N SER A 295 20.98 12.00 -15.42
CA SER A 295 19.78 11.66 -14.61
C SER A 295 18.79 12.82 -14.48
N TRP A 296 19.27 14.07 -14.56
CA TRP A 296 18.44 15.28 -14.43
C TRP A 296 17.42 15.45 -15.57
N SER A 297 17.71 14.97 -16.79
CA SER A 297 16.75 15.07 -17.90
C SER A 297 15.51 14.21 -17.66
N TYR A 298 15.66 13.04 -17.02
CA TYR A 298 14.52 12.23 -16.62
C TYR A 298 13.65 12.93 -15.59
N ARG A 299 14.26 13.58 -14.58
CA ARG A 299 13.54 14.37 -13.57
C ARG A 299 12.73 15.48 -14.22
N LYS A 300 13.34 16.24 -15.14
CA LYS A 300 12.65 17.31 -15.87
C LYS A 300 11.49 16.79 -16.74
N HIS A 301 11.70 15.74 -17.52
CA HIS A 301 10.62 15.19 -18.36
C HIS A 301 9.47 14.60 -17.54
N ILE A 302 9.76 14.00 -16.39
CA ILE A 302 8.73 13.52 -15.47
C ILE A 302 7.99 14.71 -14.85
N GLU A 303 8.71 15.76 -14.43
CA GLU A 303 8.11 17.02 -13.92
C GLU A 303 7.11 17.63 -14.92
N ASP A 304 7.47 17.69 -16.21
CA ASP A 304 6.63 18.25 -17.26
C ASP A 304 5.33 17.43 -17.48
N GLU A 305 5.37 16.10 -17.32
CA GLU A 305 4.22 15.21 -17.56
C GLU A 305 3.34 14.96 -16.31
N LEU A 306 3.89 15.14 -15.11
CA LEU A 306 3.16 14.87 -13.86
C LEU A 306 1.82 15.60 -13.75
N PRO A 307 1.71 16.92 -14.03
CA PRO A 307 0.43 17.62 -13.94
C PRO A 307 -0.65 16.96 -14.81
N ARG A 308 -0.28 16.55 -16.03
CA ARG A 308 -1.18 15.87 -16.97
C ARG A 308 -1.65 14.54 -16.40
N ILE A 309 -0.73 13.72 -15.92
CA ILE A 309 -1.02 12.41 -15.31
C ILE A 309 -2.04 12.59 -14.17
N PHE A 310 -1.76 13.48 -13.22
CA PHE A 310 -2.60 13.69 -12.04
C PHE A 310 -3.96 14.32 -12.37
N TYR A 311 -4.03 15.19 -13.38
CA TYR A 311 -5.30 15.71 -13.91
C TYR A 311 -6.24 14.60 -14.43
N PHE A 312 -5.70 13.65 -15.21
CA PHE A 312 -6.48 12.52 -15.68
C PHE A 312 -6.77 11.51 -14.57
N LEU A 313 -5.82 11.31 -13.66
CA LEU A 313 -5.98 10.40 -12.53
C LEU A 313 -7.18 10.77 -11.67
N ARG A 314 -7.39 12.06 -11.37
CA ARG A 314 -8.59 12.53 -10.65
C ARG A 314 -9.89 12.08 -11.30
N LYS A 315 -9.99 12.10 -12.63
CA LYS A 315 -11.20 11.66 -13.34
C LYS A 315 -11.49 10.18 -13.11
N HIS A 316 -10.46 9.36 -12.96
CA HIS A 316 -10.59 7.94 -12.65
C HIS A 316 -10.92 7.69 -11.19
N ILE A 317 -10.32 8.44 -10.26
CA ILE A 317 -10.61 8.33 -8.81
C ILE A 317 -12.11 8.55 -8.52
N LYS A 318 -12.76 9.47 -9.24
CA LYS A 318 -14.21 9.71 -9.13
C LYS A 318 -15.10 8.54 -9.55
N LYS A 319 -14.56 7.61 -10.34
CA LYS A 319 -15.28 6.43 -10.86
C LYS A 319 -15.03 5.18 -10.03
N VAL A 320 -14.37 5.31 -8.88
CA VAL A 320 -14.09 4.16 -8.00
C VAL A 320 -15.36 3.83 -7.21
N ASP A 321 -15.89 2.63 -7.42
CA ASP A 321 -17.16 2.19 -6.82
C ASP A 321 -17.06 1.91 -5.32
N SER A 322 -15.83 1.72 -4.79
CA SER A 322 -15.58 1.42 -3.37
C SER A 322 -14.83 2.55 -2.67
N LYS A 323 -15.47 3.14 -1.65
CA LYS A 323 -14.85 4.15 -0.76
C LYS A 323 -13.57 3.64 -0.10
N ILE A 324 -13.51 2.35 0.25
CA ILE A 324 -12.34 1.74 0.88
C ILE A 324 -11.18 1.64 -0.11
N LYS A 325 -11.42 1.12 -1.33
CA LYS A 325 -10.39 1.03 -2.38
C LYS A 325 -9.86 2.42 -2.75
N GLY A 326 -10.76 3.39 -2.87
CA GLY A 326 -10.36 4.77 -3.10
C GLY A 326 -9.48 5.32 -1.97
N LYS A 327 -9.84 5.09 -0.71
CA LYS A 327 -9.04 5.59 0.42
C LYS A 327 -7.63 5.02 0.43
N LEU A 328 -7.49 3.71 0.24
CA LEU A 328 -6.18 3.04 0.15
C LEU A 328 -5.32 3.62 -1.00
N PHE A 329 -5.93 4.01 -2.11
CA PHE A 329 -5.25 4.69 -3.20
C PHE A 329 -4.64 6.02 -2.78
N ILE A 330 -5.48 6.84 -2.15
CA ILE A 330 -5.10 8.20 -1.76
C ILE A 330 -4.03 8.14 -0.70
N ASP A 331 -4.15 7.23 0.26
CA ASP A 331 -3.11 6.99 1.26
C ASP A 331 -1.79 6.56 0.60
N SER A 332 -1.84 5.72 -0.44
CA SER A 332 -0.67 5.33 -1.23
C SER A 332 -0.04 6.53 -1.97
N LEU A 333 -0.85 7.39 -2.60
CA LEU A 333 -0.36 8.60 -3.27
C LEU A 333 0.24 9.60 -2.28
N ILE A 334 -0.40 9.81 -1.13
CA ILE A 334 0.09 10.68 -0.06
C ILE A 334 1.47 10.20 0.41
N ASN A 335 1.65 8.89 0.58
CA ASN A 335 2.94 8.31 0.93
C ASN A 335 4.01 8.63 -0.12
N ILE A 336 3.70 8.49 -1.42
CA ILE A 336 4.63 8.85 -2.50
C ILE A 336 4.99 10.35 -2.46
N PHE A 337 4.01 11.23 -2.27
CA PHE A 337 4.28 12.67 -2.14
C PHE A 337 5.11 13.02 -0.91
N ASN A 338 4.88 12.37 0.23
CA ASN A 338 5.70 12.52 1.42
C ASN A 338 7.15 12.11 1.14
N MET A 339 7.37 10.99 0.43
CA MET A 339 8.71 10.57 0.01
C MET A 339 9.37 11.60 -0.91
N TRP A 340 8.66 12.10 -1.93
CA TRP A 340 9.20 13.12 -2.85
C TRP A 340 9.56 14.43 -2.15
N ASN A 341 8.79 14.83 -1.14
CA ASN A 341 9.11 15.96 -0.26
C ASN A 341 10.35 15.68 0.60
N CYS A 342 10.44 14.51 1.25
CA CYS A 342 11.61 14.11 2.03
C CYS A 342 12.89 14.06 1.19
N TRP A 343 12.78 13.61 -0.06
CA TRP A 343 13.89 13.54 -1.01
C TRP A 343 14.21 14.88 -1.68
N ALA A 344 13.42 15.93 -1.43
CA ALA A 344 13.52 17.23 -2.10
C ALA A 344 13.61 17.11 -3.64
N ILE A 345 12.82 16.20 -4.22
CA ILE A 345 12.80 15.97 -5.68
C ILE A 345 12.04 17.08 -6.41
N TYR A 346 11.02 17.65 -5.79
CA TYR A 346 10.32 18.78 -6.36
C TYR A 346 10.09 19.84 -5.29
N ASN A 347 9.94 21.09 -5.71
CA ASN A 347 9.57 22.16 -4.81
C ASN A 347 8.17 21.86 -4.22
N SER A 348 7.98 22.15 -2.94
CA SER A 348 6.68 22.01 -2.26
C SER A 348 5.56 22.77 -2.98
N VAL A 349 5.86 23.91 -3.61
CA VAL A 349 4.93 24.67 -4.45
C VAL A 349 4.37 23.81 -5.59
N PHE A 350 5.23 23.07 -6.29
CA PHE A 350 4.83 22.20 -7.38
C PHE A 350 4.06 20.96 -6.87
N VAL A 351 4.56 20.33 -5.81
CA VAL A 351 3.92 19.15 -5.19
C VAL A 351 2.51 19.49 -4.68
N ASN A 352 2.32 20.67 -4.10
CA ASN A 352 1.02 21.12 -3.63
C ASN A 352 -0.01 21.25 -4.76
N GLY A 353 0.40 21.59 -5.99
CA GLY A 353 -0.56 21.64 -7.08
C GLY A 353 -0.90 20.28 -7.66
N LEU A 354 0.03 19.32 -7.66
CA LEU A 354 -0.31 17.93 -7.96
C LEU A 354 -1.33 17.38 -6.95
N LEU A 355 -1.15 17.68 -5.66
CA LEU A 355 -2.12 17.34 -4.62
C LEU A 355 -3.46 18.06 -4.84
N CYS A 356 -3.43 19.36 -5.14
CA CYS A 356 -4.64 20.14 -5.46
C CYS A 356 -5.41 19.55 -6.65
N LEU A 357 -4.71 19.05 -7.69
CA LEU A 357 -5.33 18.40 -8.84
C LEU A 357 -6.08 17.12 -8.48
N LEU A 358 -5.72 16.44 -7.38
CA LEU A 358 -6.42 15.25 -6.88
C LEU A 358 -7.67 15.61 -6.06
N CYS A 359 -7.63 16.72 -5.34
CA CYS A 359 -8.74 17.17 -4.49
C CYS A 359 -9.99 17.48 -5.32
N ASN A 360 -11.17 17.10 -4.83
CA ASN A 360 -12.43 17.44 -5.47
C ASN A 360 -12.96 18.84 -5.08
N MET A 361 -12.07 19.82 -4.88
CA MET A 361 -12.47 21.17 -4.53
C MET A 361 -13.26 21.83 -5.67
N LYS A 362 -14.31 22.56 -5.30
CA LYS A 362 -15.16 23.36 -6.20
C LYS A 362 -15.19 24.80 -5.67
N ILE A 363 -15.31 25.77 -6.59
CA ILE A 363 -15.61 27.16 -6.24
C ILE A 363 -17.13 27.29 -6.25
N ASN A 364 -17.70 27.74 -5.14
CA ASN A 364 -19.12 28.07 -5.04
C ASN A 364 -19.30 29.48 -5.61
N TYR A 365 -19.73 29.56 -6.86
CA TYR A 365 -19.97 30.84 -7.51
C TYR A 365 -21.21 31.52 -6.95
N ILE A 366 -21.17 32.85 -6.84
CA ILE A 366 -22.32 33.68 -6.45
C ILE A 366 -23.25 33.78 -7.65
N ASP A 367 -24.54 33.57 -7.41
CA ASP A 367 -25.59 33.76 -8.40
C ASP A 367 -25.93 35.25 -8.47
N VAL A 368 -25.43 35.92 -9.51
CA VAL A 368 -25.48 37.39 -9.63
C VAL A 368 -26.88 37.86 -10.02
N ASN A 369 -27.71 36.98 -10.59
CA ASN A 369 -29.07 37.29 -11.06
C ASN A 369 -30.11 37.40 -9.93
N LYS A 370 -29.72 37.13 -8.66
CA LYS A 370 -30.61 37.25 -7.48
C LYS A 370 -30.42 38.55 -6.70
N SER A 371 -29.47 39.39 -7.10
CA SER A 371 -29.07 40.61 -6.39
C SER A 371 -29.01 41.80 -7.35
N GLU A 372 -29.96 41.89 -8.26
CA GLU A 372 -30.21 43.08 -9.08
C GLU A 372 -31.59 43.62 -8.66
N GLU A 373 -31.65 44.19 -7.46
CA GLU A 373 -32.49 45.38 -7.26
C GLU A 373 -31.62 46.54 -7.76
N GLU A 374 -31.94 47.01 -8.96
CA GLU A 374 -31.38 48.21 -9.57
C GLU A 374 -31.65 49.40 -8.63
N ASN A 375 -30.64 49.80 -7.86
CA ASN A 375 -30.56 51.18 -7.39
C ASN A 375 -29.63 51.91 -8.35
N ASP A 376 -30.23 52.53 -9.35
CA ASP A 376 -29.62 53.56 -10.17
C ASP A 376 -29.28 54.77 -9.29
N GLU A 377 -28.12 54.73 -8.63
CA GLU A 377 -27.51 55.95 -8.07
C GLU A 377 -26.44 56.46 -9.04
N GLU A 378 -26.88 57.36 -9.93
CA GLU A 378 -26.09 58.08 -10.94
C GLU A 378 -25.02 59.05 -10.38
N ASN A 379 -24.52 58.88 -9.15
CA ASN A 379 -23.52 59.80 -8.57
C ASN A 379 -22.45 59.10 -7.72
N ILE A 380 -21.85 58.02 -8.23
CA ILE A 380 -20.64 57.43 -7.64
C ILE A 380 -19.44 57.83 -8.52
N ASP A 381 -18.52 58.63 -7.96
CA ASP A 381 -17.29 59.14 -8.58
C ASP A 381 -16.20 58.07 -8.85
N GLY A 382 -16.61 56.81 -9.01
CA GLY A 382 -15.73 55.66 -9.10
C GLY A 382 -15.39 55.28 -10.53
N HIS A 383 -14.10 55.10 -10.83
CA HIS A 383 -13.69 54.42 -12.06
C HIS A 383 -14.17 52.95 -12.06
N LYS A 384 -14.82 52.52 -13.14
CA LYS A 384 -15.25 51.12 -13.31
C LYS A 384 -14.05 50.19 -13.17
N ILE A 385 -14.14 49.25 -12.21
CA ILE A 385 -13.06 48.29 -11.95
C ILE A 385 -12.89 47.39 -13.19
N GLN A 386 -11.66 47.30 -13.69
CA GLN A 386 -11.33 46.42 -14.81
C GLN A 386 -11.62 44.95 -14.44
N TYR A 387 -12.22 44.18 -15.36
CA TYR A 387 -12.63 42.79 -15.14
C TYR A 387 -13.71 42.59 -14.06
N TYR A 388 -14.43 43.65 -13.65
CA TYR A 388 -15.50 43.55 -12.64
C TYR A 388 -16.53 42.46 -12.99
N ASP A 389 -16.98 42.43 -14.25
CA ASP A 389 -17.96 41.47 -14.73
C ASP A 389 -17.45 40.02 -14.70
N ASP A 390 -16.14 39.81 -14.85
CA ASP A 390 -15.52 38.49 -14.71
C ASP A 390 -15.41 38.06 -13.23
N ILE A 391 -15.11 38.99 -12.32
CA ILE A 391 -14.83 38.68 -10.91
C ILE A 391 -16.08 38.67 -10.01
N LYS A 392 -17.16 39.37 -10.37
CA LYS A 392 -18.38 39.52 -9.53
C LYS A 392 -19.00 38.18 -9.13
N ARG A 393 -18.89 37.19 -10.03
CA ARG A 393 -19.31 35.79 -9.86
C ARG A 393 -18.52 35.02 -8.77
N TYR A 394 -17.31 35.43 -8.44
CA TYR A 394 -16.48 34.71 -7.45
C TYR A 394 -16.83 35.14 -6.02
N PRO A 395 -16.71 34.23 -5.02
CA PRO A 395 -16.77 34.58 -3.60
C PRO A 395 -15.87 35.75 -3.25
N LEU A 396 -16.31 36.63 -2.34
CA LEU A 396 -15.57 37.81 -1.89
C LEU A 396 -14.11 37.49 -1.53
N SER A 397 -13.89 36.38 -0.81
CA SER A 397 -12.55 35.91 -0.40
C SER A 397 -11.61 35.60 -1.57
N LEU A 398 -12.14 35.27 -2.75
CA LEU A 398 -11.37 34.92 -3.94
C LEU A 398 -11.25 36.09 -4.92
N ARG A 399 -12.08 37.14 -4.82
CA ARG A 399 -12.13 38.23 -5.81
C ARG A 399 -10.81 38.96 -5.97
N ARG A 400 -10.08 39.21 -4.86
CA ARG A 400 -8.75 39.84 -4.91
C ARG A 400 -7.76 39.04 -5.75
N ASN A 401 -7.65 37.74 -5.50
CA ASN A 401 -6.74 36.87 -6.25
C ASN A 401 -7.21 36.69 -7.70
N ALA A 402 -8.54 36.59 -7.92
CA ALA A 402 -9.10 36.49 -9.26
C ALA A 402 -8.72 37.71 -10.10
N TYR A 403 -8.92 38.92 -9.56
CA TYR A 403 -8.53 40.17 -10.20
C TYR A 403 -7.04 40.19 -10.56
N MET A 404 -6.17 39.80 -9.62
CA MET A 404 -4.72 39.72 -9.85
C MET A 404 -4.37 38.77 -11.01
N TYR A 405 -5.08 37.65 -11.16
CA TYR A 405 -4.86 36.74 -12.29
C TYR A 405 -5.47 37.24 -13.59
N PHE A 406 -6.63 37.90 -13.58
CA PHE A 406 -7.23 38.46 -14.80
C PHE A 406 -6.36 39.55 -15.44
N LYS A 407 -5.63 40.32 -14.62
CA LYS A 407 -4.66 41.33 -15.08
C LYS A 407 -3.45 40.73 -15.83
N LYS A 408 -3.13 39.45 -15.59
CA LYS A 408 -2.00 38.76 -16.25
C LYS A 408 -2.33 38.36 -17.67
N ASN A 409 -1.33 38.33 -18.54
CA ASN A 409 -1.50 37.78 -19.89
C ASN A 409 -1.53 36.23 -19.88
N ASP A 410 -1.84 35.61 -21.01
CA ASP A 410 -2.01 34.15 -21.07
C ASP A 410 -0.70 33.38 -20.81
N ASP A 411 0.45 33.93 -21.22
CA ASP A 411 1.77 33.33 -21.00
C ASP A 411 2.19 33.35 -19.53
N GLU A 412 1.94 34.45 -18.83
CA GLU A 412 2.14 34.54 -17.38
C GLU A 412 1.27 33.54 -16.63
N ILE A 413 0.01 33.36 -17.05
CA ILE A 413 -0.91 32.37 -16.47
C ILE A 413 -0.41 30.94 -16.73
N ASN A 414 0.02 30.65 -17.95
CA ASN A 414 0.59 29.36 -18.32
C ASN A 414 1.83 29.03 -17.48
N LYS A 415 2.73 30.00 -17.33
CA LYS A 415 3.95 29.86 -16.52
C LYS A 415 3.63 29.62 -15.04
N LEU A 416 2.65 30.34 -14.49
CA LEU A 416 2.18 30.12 -13.11
C LEU A 416 1.58 28.72 -12.92
N CYS A 417 0.79 28.24 -13.87
CA CYS A 417 0.25 26.88 -13.82
C CYS A 417 1.39 25.84 -13.79
N LEU A 418 2.39 25.94 -14.68
CA LEU A 418 3.52 25.03 -14.71
C LEU A 418 4.33 25.06 -13.41
N GLN A 419 4.68 26.26 -12.91
CA GLN A 419 5.43 26.43 -11.67
C GLN A 419 4.72 25.82 -10.45
N ARG A 420 3.39 25.83 -10.46
CA ARG A 420 2.56 25.29 -9.38
C ARG A 420 2.17 23.82 -9.61
N GLY A 421 2.61 23.17 -10.69
CA GLY A 421 2.23 21.77 -10.96
C GLY A 421 0.76 21.58 -11.38
N LEU A 422 0.16 22.60 -11.99
CA LEU A 422 -1.22 22.57 -12.49
C LEU A 422 -1.24 22.29 -13.99
N TYR A 423 -2.14 21.40 -14.41
CA TYR A 423 -2.31 21.06 -15.81
C TYR A 423 -3.24 22.02 -16.55
N TYR A 424 -2.86 22.35 -17.78
CA TYR A 424 -3.71 22.96 -18.79
C TYR A 424 -3.38 22.37 -20.16
N ASN A 425 -4.27 22.58 -21.13
CA ASN A 425 -4.00 22.32 -22.53
C ASN A 425 -4.45 23.51 -23.39
N GLU A 426 -4.20 23.45 -24.69
CA GLU A 426 -4.53 24.52 -25.64
C GLU A 426 -6.03 24.86 -25.67
N HIS A 427 -6.90 23.91 -25.30
CA HIS A 427 -8.35 24.11 -25.24
C HIS A 427 -8.85 24.74 -23.93
N PHE A 428 -7.97 24.98 -22.94
CA PHE A 428 -8.39 25.62 -21.70
C PHE A 428 -8.50 27.13 -21.88
N THR A 429 -9.70 27.67 -21.66
CA THR A 429 -9.90 29.12 -21.59
C THR A 429 -9.09 29.74 -20.45
N LYS A 430 -8.72 31.02 -20.58
CA LYS A 430 -8.05 31.79 -19.53
C LYS A 430 -8.78 31.68 -18.18
N GLN A 431 -10.10 31.84 -18.20
CA GLN A 431 -10.97 31.69 -17.02
C GLN A 431 -10.83 30.30 -16.36
N LYS A 432 -10.70 29.24 -17.15
CA LYS A 432 -10.49 27.88 -16.63
C LYS A 432 -9.12 27.73 -15.99
N LYS A 433 -8.05 28.31 -16.57
CA LYS A 433 -6.71 28.33 -15.97
C LYS A 433 -6.72 29.11 -14.64
N ILE A 434 -7.33 30.29 -14.62
CA ILE A 434 -7.51 31.12 -13.41
C ILE A 434 -8.28 30.36 -12.33
N LYS A 435 -9.32 29.61 -12.70
CA LYS A 435 -10.04 28.75 -11.76
C LYS A 435 -9.12 27.74 -11.06
N TYR A 436 -8.21 27.08 -11.80
CA TYR A 436 -7.25 26.15 -11.19
C TYR A 436 -6.25 26.86 -10.27
N LEU A 437 -5.79 28.06 -10.63
CA LEU A 437 -4.91 28.87 -9.77
C LEU A 437 -5.59 29.29 -8.46
N LEU A 438 -6.86 29.67 -8.51
CA LEU A 438 -7.64 30.02 -7.32
C LEU A 438 -7.90 28.81 -6.43
N LEU A 439 -8.17 27.64 -7.01
CA LEU A 439 -8.29 26.39 -6.25
C LEU A 439 -6.97 26.03 -5.56
N TYR A 440 -5.84 26.24 -6.22
CA TYR A 440 -4.51 26.06 -5.64
C TYR A 440 -4.28 26.99 -4.45
N ASP A 441 -4.56 28.29 -4.59
CA ASP A 441 -4.36 29.26 -3.51
C ASP A 441 -5.19 28.89 -2.27
N ASN A 442 -6.46 28.54 -2.49
CA ASN A 442 -7.38 28.11 -1.43
C ASN A 442 -6.93 26.78 -0.79
N PHE A 443 -6.40 25.86 -1.60
CA PHE A 443 -5.82 24.61 -1.08
C PHE A 443 -4.65 24.88 -0.14
N CYS A 444 -3.73 25.77 -0.53
CA CYS A 444 -2.56 26.10 0.28
C CYS A 444 -2.92 26.83 1.59
N THR A 445 -4.01 27.60 1.63
CA THR A 445 -4.43 28.31 2.86
C THR A 445 -5.06 27.39 3.91
N ASN A 446 -5.57 26.21 3.56
CA ASN A 446 -6.38 25.36 4.44
C ASN A 446 -5.64 24.18 5.11
N ASN A 447 -4.29 24.17 5.13
CA ASN A 447 -3.41 23.14 5.74
C ASN A 447 -3.57 21.68 5.22
N ASN A 448 -2.51 21.20 4.57
CA ASN A 448 -2.47 20.12 3.57
C ASN A 448 -2.75 18.65 3.99
N LYS A 449 -2.85 18.28 5.28
CA LYS A 449 -2.82 16.84 5.68
C LYS A 449 -4.16 16.23 6.06
N ILE A 450 -5.03 16.95 6.77
CA ILE A 450 -6.29 16.39 7.27
C ILE A 450 -7.38 16.36 6.16
N PHE A 451 -7.17 17.13 5.09
CA PHE A 451 -8.20 17.45 4.09
C PHE A 451 -8.20 16.61 2.81
N LEU A 452 -7.12 15.91 2.44
CA LEU A 452 -7.12 15.12 1.20
C LEU A 452 -8.13 13.97 1.26
N ASN A 453 -8.21 13.28 2.40
CA ASN A 453 -9.14 12.17 2.61
C ASN A 453 -10.60 12.64 2.69
N SER A 454 -10.87 13.87 3.16
CA SER A 454 -12.23 14.43 3.16
C SER A 454 -12.66 14.90 1.76
N TYR A 455 -11.79 15.59 1.01
CA TYR A 455 -12.14 16.13 -0.31
C TYR A 455 -12.16 15.11 -1.45
N VAL A 456 -11.51 13.95 -1.33
CA VAL A 456 -11.56 12.94 -2.41
C VAL A 456 -12.86 12.12 -2.35
N PHE A 457 -13.41 11.87 -1.15
CA PHE A 457 -14.60 11.00 -0.95
C PHE A 457 -15.88 11.72 -0.55
N GLN A 458 -15.87 13.04 -0.35
CA GLN A 458 -17.11 13.81 -0.22
C GLN A 458 -17.87 13.81 -1.55
N GLY A 459 -18.96 13.03 -1.58
CA GLY A 459 -20.09 13.27 -2.47
C GLY A 459 -20.71 14.64 -2.18
N ASP A 460 -21.51 15.15 -3.12
CA ASP A 460 -22.02 16.53 -3.25
C ASP A 460 -22.83 17.12 -2.07
N ASN A 461 -22.63 16.69 -0.83
CA ASN A 461 -23.28 17.25 0.36
C ASN A 461 -22.36 18.25 1.07
N ASN A 462 -22.34 19.48 0.56
CA ASN A 462 -21.94 20.64 1.35
C ASN A 462 -23.00 20.87 2.45
N LYS A 463 -22.67 20.54 3.71
CA LYS A 463 -23.20 21.28 4.86
C LYS A 463 -22.04 22.00 5.54
N ASN A 464 -22.26 23.29 5.73
CA ASN A 464 -21.36 24.28 6.28
C ASN A 464 -20.68 23.79 7.57
N VAL A 465 -19.35 23.88 7.61
CA VAL A 465 -18.63 24.06 8.88
C VAL A 465 -18.12 25.50 8.85
N THR A 466 -18.95 26.39 9.38
CA THR A 466 -18.54 27.75 9.74
C THR A 466 -17.61 27.64 10.95
N SER A 467 -16.32 27.93 10.76
CA SER A 467 -15.41 28.22 11.86
C SER A 467 -15.74 29.60 12.42
N HIS A 468 -16.51 29.66 13.51
CA HIS A 468 -16.46 30.81 14.41
C HIS A 468 -15.10 30.81 15.09
N GLY A 469 -14.19 31.67 14.60
CA GLY A 469 -13.00 32.07 15.33
C GLY A 469 -13.39 33.21 16.26
N GLU A 470 -13.67 32.89 17.52
CA GLU A 470 -13.65 33.88 18.60
C GLU A 470 -12.26 34.49 18.67
N SER A 471 -12.19 35.80 18.43
CA SER A 471 -11.03 36.61 18.78
C SER A 471 -11.00 36.73 20.30
N ARG A 472 -9.94 36.20 20.93
CA ARG A 472 -9.57 36.59 22.28
C ARG A 472 -8.44 37.58 22.18
N ASP A 473 -8.80 38.83 22.46
CA ASP A 473 -7.88 39.90 22.78
C ASP A 473 -6.93 39.46 23.90
N ILE A 474 -5.63 39.52 23.61
CA ILE A 474 -4.60 39.64 24.63
C ILE A 474 -4.07 41.06 24.47
N GLN A 475 -4.62 41.97 25.26
CA GLN A 475 -4.04 43.28 25.50
C GLN A 475 -2.65 43.09 26.13
N ASN A 476 -1.65 43.65 25.47
CA ASN A 476 -0.32 43.85 26.03
C ASN A 476 -0.41 44.80 27.22
N LYS A 477 0.25 44.44 28.31
CA LYS A 477 0.73 45.42 29.31
C LYS A 477 1.72 46.35 28.61
N CYS A 478 1.31 47.60 28.40
CA CYS A 478 1.94 48.80 28.93
C CYS A 478 0.99 49.98 28.75
#